data_AF-A0AAD5ZJE4-F1
#
_entry.id   AF-A0AAD5ZJE4-F1
#
_cell.length_a   1.000
_cell.length_b   1.000
_cell.length_c   1.000
_cell.angle_alpha   90.00
_cell.angle_beta   90.00
_cell.angle_gamma   90.00
#
_symmetry.space_group_name_H-M   'P 1'
#
loop_
_entity.id
_entity.type
_entity.pdbx_description
1 polymer ?
#
loop_
_entity_poly.entity_id
_entity_poly.type
_entity_poly.pdbx_seq_one_letter_code
_entity_poly.pdbx_strand_id
1 'polypeptide(L)'
;MAYPVNPNLTAAVSAATSTSISTSSRLRKGWNDLNPDLLLSILSRLSTLDLIAGVYAVCSSWRSAARDPIFWRILDLSDWDAIAARFGAPVSLSQVFNRILAFSRAGASIERLYLPPFADGQDLIFLADRLPNLVYLSLPNPEIQEDEFFLALPKFRFLTGLAVDQYFGTSVNLFSFLQHRRVTEFKLFEHEARLEHHHAMIICHYLPNLKKLEIPIRVSRQAILTFLEELHGLEYLDISGYQDSVINNEILEKASRLKVFVWHSGRDLGEFVVCSSCGGNGSVAAPCQCVLEEKVMEWLANP
;
A
#
# COMPACT_ATOMS: atom_id res chain seq x y z
N MET A 1 -35.68 91.39 -4.24
CA MET A 1 -36.85 90.63 -3.75
C MET A 1 -36.31 89.55 -2.80
N ALA A 2 -36.03 89.81 -1.53
CA ALA A 2 -36.94 90.07 -0.39
C ALA A 2 -37.83 88.86 -0.02
N TYR A 3 -37.23 87.91 0.74
CA TYR A 3 -37.65 87.18 1.96
C TYR A 3 -39.10 86.66 2.17
N PRO A 4 -39.37 85.66 3.05
CA PRO A 4 -38.56 85.29 4.22
C PRO A 4 -38.38 83.80 4.57
N VAL A 5 -37.43 83.64 5.49
CA VAL A 5 -37.14 82.53 6.41
C VAL A 5 -38.34 82.26 7.33
N ASN A 6 -38.54 81.00 7.77
CA ASN A 6 -39.11 80.75 9.09
C ASN A 6 -38.36 79.62 9.83
N PRO A 7 -37.67 79.91 10.95
CA PRO A 7 -37.02 78.94 11.80
C PRO A 7 -37.85 78.64 13.07
N ASN A 8 -37.71 77.42 13.59
CA ASN A 8 -38.13 76.95 14.92
C ASN A 8 -39.64 76.77 15.21
N LEU A 9 -40.06 75.51 15.28
CA LEU A 9 -40.87 75.06 16.42
C LEU A 9 -40.27 73.81 17.06
N THR A 10 -40.21 73.89 18.38
CA THR A 10 -39.56 73.06 19.38
C THR A 10 -40.25 71.71 19.64
N ALA A 11 -39.40 70.70 19.93
CA ALA A 11 -39.51 69.69 21.00
C ALA A 11 -40.79 68.82 21.15
N ALA A 12 -40.61 67.51 20.93
CA ALA A 12 -41.07 66.42 21.83
C ALA A 12 -40.51 65.08 21.30
N VAL A 13 -39.45 64.54 21.90
CA VAL A 13 -39.51 63.44 22.88
C VAL A 13 -40.16 62.18 22.31
N SER A 14 -39.36 61.19 21.90
CA SER A 14 -39.32 59.86 22.54
C SER A 14 -38.50 58.86 21.73
N ALA A 15 -37.53 58.29 22.44
CA ALA A 15 -36.75 57.11 22.13
C ALA A 15 -37.52 56.00 21.40
N ALA A 16 -36.95 55.54 20.29
CA ALA A 16 -37.05 54.15 19.87
C ALA A 16 -35.65 53.70 19.46
N THR A 17 -35.03 53.01 20.41
CA THR A 17 -33.77 52.28 20.37
C THR A 17 -33.59 51.57 19.02
N SER A 18 -32.75 52.13 18.15
CA SER A 18 -32.21 51.37 17.03
C SER A 18 -31.12 50.47 17.58
N THR A 19 -31.54 49.33 18.12
CA THR A 19 -30.68 48.21 18.44
C THR A 19 -29.88 47.90 17.18
N SER A 20 -28.60 48.30 17.18
CA SER A 20 -27.65 47.81 16.19
C SER A 20 -27.70 46.30 16.28
N ILE A 21 -28.34 45.68 15.28
CA ILE A 21 -28.18 44.26 15.03
C ILE A 21 -26.69 44.11 14.77
N SER A 22 -25.97 43.72 15.82
CA SER A 22 -24.66 43.13 15.71
C SER A 22 -24.84 42.02 14.71
N THR A 23 -24.44 42.27 13.46
CA THR A 23 -24.29 41.24 12.46
C THR A 23 -23.34 40.24 13.09
N SER A 24 -23.93 39.18 13.65
CA SER A 24 -23.25 37.95 13.97
C SER A 24 -22.44 37.66 12.71
N SER A 25 -21.14 37.93 12.78
CA SER A 25 -20.16 37.30 11.93
C SER A 25 -20.40 35.82 12.18
N ARG A 26 -21.24 35.19 11.37
CA ARG A 26 -21.21 33.74 11.22
C ARG A 26 -19.77 33.48 10.90
N LEU A 27 -19.02 33.01 11.89
CA LEU A 27 -17.68 32.48 11.72
C LEU A 27 -17.87 31.41 10.65
N ARG A 28 -17.62 31.78 9.39
CA ARG A 28 -17.42 30.81 8.33
C ARG A 28 -16.11 30.16 8.73
N LYS A 29 -16.18 29.20 9.66
CA LYS A 29 -15.06 28.34 10.04
C LYS A 29 -14.67 27.66 8.73
N GLY A 30 -13.70 28.25 8.05
CA GLY A 30 -13.26 27.76 6.76
C GLY A 30 -12.50 26.47 6.99
N TRP A 31 -12.34 25.67 5.94
CA TRP A 31 -11.44 24.52 5.98
C TRP A 31 -10.00 24.87 6.37
N ASN A 32 -9.63 26.16 6.28
CA ASN A 32 -8.34 26.71 6.72
C ASN A 32 -8.20 26.78 8.25
N ASP A 33 -9.31 26.92 8.98
CA ASP A 33 -9.35 27.12 10.44
C ASP A 33 -9.56 25.80 11.20
N LEU A 34 -9.54 24.67 10.49
CA LEU A 34 -9.67 23.35 11.08
C LEU A 34 -8.43 23.06 11.94
N ASN A 35 -8.64 22.47 13.11
CA ASN A 35 -7.54 22.07 13.99
C ASN A 35 -6.58 21.14 13.23
N PRO A 36 -5.24 21.35 13.32
CA PRO A 36 -4.25 20.50 12.68
C PRO A 36 -4.44 19.00 12.93
N ASP A 37 -4.81 18.58 14.14
CA ASP A 37 -5.04 17.18 14.49
C ASP A 37 -6.23 16.59 13.73
N LEU A 38 -7.28 17.38 13.52
CA LEU A 38 -8.43 16.97 12.70
C LEU A 38 -8.05 16.89 11.21
N LEU A 39 -7.21 17.80 10.72
CA LEU A 39 -6.68 17.73 9.36
C LEU A 39 -5.86 16.45 9.18
N LEU A 40 -4.97 16.14 10.13
CA LEU A 40 -4.18 14.91 10.08
C LEU A 40 -5.07 13.66 10.06
N SER A 41 -6.12 13.63 10.88
CA SER A 41 -7.10 12.53 10.91
C SER A 41 -7.93 12.40 9.62
N ILE A 42 -8.17 13.51 8.90
CA ILE A 42 -8.84 13.45 7.60
C ILE A 42 -7.85 12.94 6.54
N LEU A 43 -6.65 13.51 6.50
CA LEU A 43 -5.61 13.16 5.54
C LEU A 43 -5.18 11.69 5.68
N SER A 44 -5.19 11.12 6.89
CA SER A 44 -4.87 9.71 7.13
C SER A 44 -5.87 8.74 6.51
N ARG A 45 -7.03 9.23 6.05
CA ARG A 45 -8.07 8.42 5.40
C ARG A 45 -8.09 8.61 3.88
N LEU A 46 -7.24 9.48 3.35
CA LEU A 46 -7.13 9.73 1.92
C LEU A 46 -6.21 8.70 1.26
N SER A 47 -6.51 8.39 0.00
CA SER A 47 -5.61 7.59 -0.81
C SER A 47 -4.35 8.38 -1.17
N THR A 48 -3.28 7.67 -1.54
CA THR A 48 -2.07 8.24 -2.14
C THR A 48 -2.42 9.19 -3.30
N LEU A 49 -3.37 8.79 -4.14
CA LEU A 49 -3.85 9.59 -5.27
C LEU A 49 -4.51 10.89 -4.82
N ASP A 50 -5.37 10.86 -3.79
CA ASP A 50 -6.01 12.05 -3.26
C ASP A 50 -4.99 13.00 -2.60
N LEU A 51 -3.98 12.44 -1.92
CA LEU A 51 -2.86 13.21 -1.35
C LEU A 51 -2.02 13.89 -2.45
N ILE A 52 -1.68 13.16 -3.52
CA ILE A 52 -0.85 13.65 -4.62
C ILE A 52 -1.57 14.71 -5.46
N ALA A 53 -2.83 14.48 -5.81
CA ALA A 53 -3.53 15.29 -6.81
C ALA A 53 -4.61 16.20 -6.24
N GLY A 54 -5.23 15.84 -5.11
CA GLY A 54 -6.36 16.57 -4.53
C GLY A 54 -5.95 17.60 -3.49
N VAL A 55 -5.17 17.19 -2.49
CA VAL A 55 -4.90 18.02 -1.30
C VAL A 55 -4.17 19.33 -1.64
N TYR A 56 -3.36 19.34 -2.70
CA TYR A 56 -2.66 20.55 -3.16
C TYR A 56 -3.57 21.65 -3.66
N ALA A 57 -4.76 21.31 -4.18
CA ALA A 57 -5.70 22.27 -4.72
C ALA A 57 -6.60 22.92 -3.66
N VAL A 58 -6.56 22.46 -2.41
CA VAL A 58 -7.49 22.92 -1.36
C VAL A 58 -7.08 24.28 -0.79
N CYS A 59 -6.08 24.31 0.10
CA CYS A 59 -5.59 25.55 0.72
C CYS A 59 -4.19 25.39 1.30
N SER A 60 -3.60 26.46 1.83
CA SER A 60 -2.27 26.44 2.45
C SER A 60 -2.20 25.57 3.71
N SER A 61 -3.24 25.58 4.54
CA SER A 61 -3.30 24.81 5.79
C SER A 61 -3.29 23.30 5.50
N TRP A 62 -4.12 22.84 4.57
CA TRP A 62 -4.15 21.45 4.11
C TRP A 62 -2.85 21.04 3.44
N ARG A 63 -2.30 21.91 2.57
CA ARG A 63 -0.99 21.68 1.94
C ARG A 63 0.12 21.53 2.98
N SER A 64 0.08 22.31 4.06
CA SER A 64 1.07 22.22 5.14
C SER A 64 0.91 20.94 5.95
N ALA A 65 -0.33 20.56 6.29
CA ALA A 65 -0.61 19.33 7.01
C ALA A 65 -0.20 18.08 6.20
N ALA A 66 -0.44 18.08 4.90
CA ALA A 66 -0.04 16.98 4.01
C ALA A 66 1.47 16.82 3.82
N ARG A 67 2.30 17.74 4.34
CA ARG A 67 3.76 17.54 4.35
C ARG A 67 4.24 16.59 5.44
N ASP A 68 3.37 16.19 6.35
CA ASP A 68 3.73 15.29 7.43
C ASP A 68 4.26 13.95 6.86
N PRO A 69 5.46 13.51 7.26
CA PRO A 69 6.04 12.22 6.89
C PRO A 69 5.12 11.00 6.99
N ILE A 70 4.18 11.01 7.95
CA ILE A 70 3.33 9.85 8.24
C ILE A 70 2.48 9.42 7.05
N PHE A 71 2.07 10.37 6.19
CA PHE A 71 1.24 10.11 5.03
C PHE A 71 2.00 9.54 3.84
N TRP A 72 3.33 9.64 3.85
CA TRP A 72 4.18 9.27 2.71
C TRP A 72 4.99 8.01 2.96
N ARG A 73 4.75 7.30 4.07
CA ARG A 73 5.44 6.03 4.38
C ARG A 73 5.16 4.95 3.34
N ILE A 74 3.97 4.96 2.77
CA ILE A 74 3.56 4.07 1.69
C ILE A 74 3.25 4.95 0.49
N LEU A 75 3.96 4.70 -0.61
CA LEU A 75 3.74 5.35 -1.89
C LEU A 75 3.33 4.28 -2.90
N ASP A 76 2.03 4.26 -3.21
CA ASP A 76 1.47 3.35 -4.20
C ASP A 76 1.21 4.11 -5.52
N LEU A 77 1.93 3.71 -6.56
CA LEU A 77 1.82 4.23 -7.92
C LEU A 77 1.42 3.15 -8.93
N SER A 78 0.93 1.99 -8.46
CA SER A 78 0.57 0.87 -9.32
C SER A 78 -0.64 1.19 -10.21
N ASP A 79 -1.61 1.96 -9.71
CA ASP A 79 -2.74 2.50 -10.51
C ASP A 79 -2.38 3.84 -11.15
N TRP A 80 -1.44 3.79 -12.11
CA TRP A 80 -0.93 4.99 -12.76
C TRP A 80 -1.99 5.70 -13.61
N ASP A 81 -2.88 4.97 -14.26
CA ASP A 81 -3.92 5.57 -15.11
C ASP A 81 -4.84 6.47 -14.27
N ALA A 82 -5.25 6.01 -13.08
CA ALA A 82 -6.03 6.83 -12.17
C ALA A 82 -5.24 8.07 -11.70
N ILE A 83 -3.94 7.91 -11.41
CA ILE A 83 -3.07 9.03 -11.01
C ILE A 83 -2.94 10.05 -12.14
N ALA A 84 -2.58 9.61 -13.35
CA ALA A 84 -2.38 10.45 -14.52
C ALA A 84 -3.66 11.20 -14.90
N ALA A 85 -4.83 10.55 -14.82
CA ALA A 85 -6.12 11.17 -15.08
C ALA A 85 -6.39 12.41 -14.20
N ARG A 86 -5.84 12.43 -12.97
CA ARG A 86 -6.02 13.58 -12.05
C ARG A 86 -5.15 14.79 -12.41
N PHE A 87 -4.08 14.62 -13.17
CA PHE A 87 -3.21 15.73 -13.58
C PHE A 87 -3.72 16.49 -14.81
N GLY A 88 -4.72 15.95 -15.53
CA GLY A 88 -5.33 16.60 -16.70
C GLY A 88 -4.40 16.73 -17.92
N ALA A 89 -3.19 16.17 -17.84
CA ALA A 89 -2.19 16.15 -18.89
C ALA A 89 -1.25 14.95 -18.69
N PRO A 90 -0.61 14.44 -19.75
CA PRO A 90 0.43 13.43 -19.61
C PRO A 90 1.52 13.91 -18.65
N VAL A 91 1.74 13.15 -17.58
CA VAL A 91 2.78 13.38 -16.58
C VAL A 91 3.71 12.18 -16.59
N SER A 92 5.01 12.39 -16.35
CA SER A 92 5.96 11.28 -16.21
C SER A 92 6.10 10.85 -14.75
N LEU A 93 6.55 9.62 -14.53
CA LEU A 93 6.86 9.08 -13.19
C LEU A 93 7.82 9.99 -12.43
N SER A 94 8.93 10.35 -13.06
CA SER A 94 9.92 11.29 -12.52
C SER A 94 9.32 12.65 -12.14
N GLN A 95 8.34 13.18 -12.89
CA GLN A 95 7.68 14.45 -12.54
C GLN A 95 6.79 14.31 -11.30
N VAL A 96 6.01 13.24 -11.20
CA VAL A 96 5.17 12.96 -10.02
C VAL A 96 6.05 12.75 -8.79
N PHE A 97 7.12 11.96 -8.91
CA PHE A 97 8.05 11.74 -7.81
C PHE A 97 8.75 13.01 -7.36
N ASN A 98 9.27 13.82 -8.28
CA ASN A 98 9.91 15.09 -7.91
C ASN A 98 8.95 16.01 -7.15
N ARG A 99 7.66 16.02 -7.52
CA ARG A 99 6.64 16.73 -6.75
C ARG A 99 6.53 16.17 -5.34
N ILE A 100 6.35 14.86 -5.18
CA ILE A 100 6.26 14.18 -3.87
C ILE A 100 7.47 14.50 -2.99
N LEU A 101 8.68 14.38 -3.55
CA LEU A 101 9.94 14.66 -2.87
C LEU A 101 10.12 16.14 -2.53
N ALA A 102 9.55 17.07 -3.32
CA ALA A 102 9.56 18.49 -3.01
C ALA A 102 8.58 18.87 -1.90
N PHE A 103 7.52 18.09 -1.71
CA PHE A 103 6.48 18.38 -0.73
C PHE A 103 6.85 17.99 0.70
N SER A 104 7.79 17.08 0.84
CA SER A 104 8.03 16.38 2.07
C SER A 104 9.53 16.21 2.25
N ARG A 105 10.00 16.06 3.50
CA ARG A 105 11.27 15.36 3.72
C ARG A 105 11.14 13.85 3.37
N ALA A 106 10.13 13.43 2.59
CA ALA A 106 9.71 12.03 2.47
C ALA A 106 10.58 11.15 1.59
N GLY A 107 11.60 11.68 0.90
CA GLY A 107 12.67 10.79 0.44
C GLY A 107 13.19 9.92 1.60
N ALA A 108 13.28 10.50 2.80
CA ALA A 108 13.63 9.79 4.03
C ALA A 108 12.45 9.09 4.73
N SER A 109 11.20 9.29 4.30
CA SER A 109 10.01 8.76 4.99
C SER A 109 9.32 7.65 4.22
N ILE A 110 9.51 7.56 2.90
CA ILE A 110 8.99 6.48 2.08
C ILE A 110 9.70 5.18 2.48
N GLU A 111 8.92 4.25 3.02
CA GLU A 111 9.36 2.93 3.45
C GLU A 111 8.86 1.84 2.50
N ARG A 112 7.69 2.03 1.88
CA ARG A 112 7.13 1.10 0.89
C ARG A 112 6.83 1.84 -0.40
N LEU A 113 7.31 1.30 -1.50
CA LEU A 113 7.08 1.84 -2.84
C LEU A 113 6.51 0.76 -3.76
N TYR A 114 5.41 1.07 -4.42
CA TYR A 114 4.81 0.25 -5.47
C TYR A 114 4.87 1.00 -6.78
N LEU A 115 5.69 0.50 -7.71
CA LEU A 115 5.87 1.10 -9.03
C LEU A 115 4.83 0.58 -10.02
N PRO A 116 4.49 1.38 -11.04
CA PRO A 116 3.65 0.91 -12.13
C PRO A 116 4.38 -0.08 -13.05
N PRO A 117 3.63 -0.90 -13.82
CA PRO A 117 4.21 -1.90 -14.74
C PRO A 117 5.14 -1.37 -15.81
N PHE A 118 5.05 -0.10 -16.17
CA PHE A 118 5.93 0.51 -17.17
C PHE A 118 7.21 1.13 -16.58
N ALA A 119 7.37 1.19 -15.26
CA ALA A 119 8.55 1.80 -14.65
C ALA A 119 9.80 1.01 -15.04
N ASP A 120 10.80 1.69 -15.60
CA ASP A 120 12.00 1.05 -16.16
C ASP A 120 13.22 1.14 -15.22
N GLY A 121 14.37 0.67 -15.70
CA GLY A 121 15.61 0.73 -14.93
C GLY A 121 16.11 2.16 -14.69
N GLN A 122 15.83 3.11 -15.59
CA GLN A 122 16.19 4.52 -15.40
C GLN A 122 15.36 5.17 -14.29
N ASP A 123 14.05 4.89 -14.24
CA ASP A 123 13.19 5.27 -13.13
C ASP A 123 13.71 4.66 -11.81
N LEU A 124 14.09 3.38 -11.82
CA LEU A 124 14.63 2.71 -10.64
C LEU A 124 15.94 3.35 -10.14
N ILE A 125 16.89 3.62 -11.04
CA ILE A 125 18.16 4.28 -10.72
C ILE A 125 17.92 5.69 -10.16
N PHE A 126 17.01 6.44 -10.79
CA PHE A 126 16.60 7.77 -10.33
C PHE A 126 16.07 7.73 -8.89
N LEU A 127 15.28 6.72 -8.54
CA LEU A 127 14.70 6.59 -7.19
C LEU A 127 15.71 6.10 -6.15
N ALA A 128 16.64 5.24 -6.56
CA ALA A 128 17.62 4.62 -5.68
C ALA A 128 18.53 5.63 -4.96
N ASP A 129 18.81 6.78 -5.58
CA ASP A 129 19.59 7.86 -4.94
C ASP A 129 18.78 8.73 -3.97
N ARG A 130 17.45 8.55 -3.92
CA ARG A 130 16.53 9.45 -3.21
C ARG A 130 15.70 8.79 -2.12
N LEU A 131 15.70 7.46 -2.06
CA LEU A 131 14.91 6.65 -1.11
C LEU A 131 15.82 5.81 -0.19
N PRO A 132 16.63 6.43 0.68
CA PRO A 132 17.60 5.71 1.51
C PRO A 132 16.97 4.77 2.54
N ASN A 133 15.72 5.03 2.94
CA ASN A 133 15.00 4.29 3.99
C ASN A 133 13.97 3.29 3.43
N LEU A 134 14.05 2.97 2.14
CA LEU A 134 13.13 2.03 1.52
C LEU A 134 13.28 0.63 2.11
N VAL A 135 12.18 0.09 2.60
CA VAL A 135 12.05 -1.23 3.23
C VAL A 135 11.42 -2.23 2.27
N TYR A 136 10.43 -1.80 1.48
CA TYR A 136 9.74 -2.63 0.50
C TYR A 136 9.72 -1.95 -0.87
N LEU A 137 10.12 -2.68 -1.91
CA LEU A 137 10.05 -2.24 -3.30
C LEU A 137 9.21 -3.23 -4.10
N SER A 138 8.20 -2.73 -4.83
CA SER A 138 7.47 -3.50 -5.82
C SER A 138 7.75 -2.98 -7.22
N LEU A 139 8.28 -3.85 -8.07
CA LEU A 139 8.76 -3.56 -9.41
C LEU A 139 8.23 -4.63 -10.39
N PRO A 140 7.03 -4.44 -10.96
CA PRO A 140 6.38 -5.45 -11.78
C PRO A 140 6.86 -5.53 -13.23
N ASN A 141 7.70 -4.59 -13.70
CA ASN A 141 8.13 -4.54 -15.10
C ASN A 141 9.08 -5.71 -15.45
N PRO A 142 8.71 -6.60 -16.39
CA PRO A 142 9.56 -7.71 -16.82
C PRO A 142 10.72 -7.29 -17.75
N GLU A 143 10.67 -6.08 -18.31
CA GLU A 143 11.63 -5.62 -19.34
C GLU A 143 12.88 -4.95 -18.77
N ILE A 144 12.99 -4.85 -17.45
CA ILE A 144 14.12 -4.21 -16.78
C ILE A 144 15.39 -5.03 -16.99
N GLN A 145 16.44 -4.36 -17.44
CA GLN A 145 17.74 -4.99 -17.66
C GLN A 145 18.43 -5.31 -16.32
N GLU A 146 19.10 -6.46 -16.24
CA GLU A 146 19.77 -6.90 -15.00
C GLU A 146 20.83 -5.87 -14.53
N ASP A 147 21.59 -5.26 -15.44
CA ASP A 147 22.63 -4.30 -15.10
C ASP A 147 22.06 -3.03 -14.46
N GLU A 148 20.95 -2.49 -14.99
CA GLU A 148 20.25 -1.35 -14.39
C GLU A 148 19.66 -1.71 -13.02
N PHE A 149 19.06 -2.89 -12.90
CA PHE A 149 18.50 -3.39 -11.66
C PHE A 149 19.57 -3.54 -10.57
N PHE A 150 20.69 -4.20 -10.88
CA PHE A 150 21.80 -4.39 -9.95
C PHE A 150 22.64 -3.13 -9.72
N LEU A 151 22.53 -2.11 -10.57
CA LEU A 151 23.09 -0.78 -10.30
C LEU A 151 22.29 -0.04 -9.21
N ALA A 152 20.96 -0.20 -9.20
CA ALA A 152 20.07 0.48 -8.26
C ALA A 152 19.93 -0.26 -6.92
N LEU A 153 19.73 -1.58 -6.96
CA LEU A 153 19.37 -2.41 -5.80
C LEU A 153 20.31 -2.26 -4.58
N PRO A 154 21.64 -2.16 -4.71
CA PRO A 154 22.56 -1.97 -3.58
C PRO A 154 22.31 -0.68 -2.80
N LYS A 155 21.72 0.35 -3.42
CA LYS A 155 21.49 1.66 -2.79
C LYS A 155 20.35 1.61 -1.75
N PHE A 156 19.42 0.68 -1.88
CA PHE A 156 18.34 0.46 -0.89
C PHE A 156 18.87 -0.34 0.31
N ARG A 157 19.51 0.32 1.27
CA ARG A 157 20.24 -0.34 2.37
C ARG A 157 19.36 -1.09 3.37
N PHE A 158 18.10 -0.67 3.53
CA PHE A 158 17.16 -1.25 4.50
C PHE A 158 16.10 -2.15 3.86
N LEU A 159 16.26 -2.48 2.58
CA LEU A 159 15.30 -3.30 1.84
C LEU A 159 15.20 -4.70 2.46
N THR A 160 14.03 -5.03 3.01
CA THR A 160 13.67 -6.36 3.55
C THR A 160 12.45 -6.96 2.84
N GLY A 161 11.87 -6.23 1.89
CA GLY A 161 10.75 -6.68 1.09
C GLY A 161 10.96 -6.38 -0.39
N LEU A 162 10.65 -7.34 -1.25
CA LEU A 162 10.81 -7.18 -2.69
C LEU A 162 9.69 -7.89 -3.45
N ALA A 163 9.07 -7.19 -4.40
CA ALA A 163 8.23 -7.78 -5.42
C ALA A 163 8.85 -7.53 -6.79
N VAL A 164 9.04 -8.59 -7.57
CA VAL A 164 9.66 -8.53 -8.91
C VAL A 164 8.92 -9.46 -9.87
N ASP A 165 9.09 -9.22 -11.16
CA ASP A 165 8.68 -10.18 -12.18
C ASP A 165 9.38 -11.54 -12.00
N GLN A 166 8.74 -12.62 -12.48
CA GLN A 166 9.27 -13.97 -12.42
C GLN A 166 10.64 -14.15 -13.09
N TYR A 167 10.99 -13.32 -14.09
CA TYR A 167 12.30 -13.32 -14.73
C TYR A 167 13.40 -13.17 -13.68
N PHE A 168 13.25 -12.19 -12.78
CA PHE A 168 14.13 -12.01 -11.63
C PHE A 168 13.90 -13.07 -10.55
N GLY A 169 12.66 -13.54 -10.40
CA GLY A 169 12.28 -14.62 -9.48
C GLY A 169 12.99 -15.95 -9.67
N THR A 170 13.69 -16.13 -10.80
CA THR A 170 14.52 -17.30 -11.09
C THR A 170 16.02 -16.98 -11.20
N SER A 171 16.40 -15.71 -11.06
CA SER A 171 17.78 -15.24 -11.20
C SER A 171 18.63 -15.59 -9.98
N VAL A 172 19.64 -16.45 -10.18
CA VAL A 172 20.62 -16.81 -9.14
C VAL A 172 21.37 -15.58 -8.62
N ASN A 173 21.60 -14.58 -9.48
CA ASN A 173 22.26 -13.32 -9.11
C ASN A 173 21.42 -12.55 -8.09
N LEU A 174 20.10 -12.50 -8.27
CA LEU A 174 19.19 -11.85 -7.31
C LEU A 174 19.27 -12.56 -5.96
N PHE A 175 19.11 -13.88 -5.92
CA PHE A 175 19.12 -14.63 -4.66
C PHE A 175 20.46 -14.56 -3.95
N SER A 176 21.57 -14.61 -4.70
CA SER A 176 22.91 -14.41 -4.16
C SER A 176 23.09 -13.02 -3.55
N PHE A 177 22.46 -11.99 -4.11
CA PHE A 177 22.46 -10.66 -3.53
C PHE A 177 21.57 -10.57 -2.28
N LEU A 178 20.37 -11.18 -2.33
CA LEU A 178 19.40 -11.14 -1.24
C LEU A 178 19.81 -11.99 -0.03
N GLN A 179 20.66 -13.00 -0.18
CA GLN A 179 21.07 -13.90 0.91
C GLN A 179 21.67 -13.17 2.12
N HIS A 180 22.31 -12.02 1.88
CA HIS A 180 22.92 -11.18 2.92
C HIS A 180 21.94 -10.14 3.48
N ARG A 181 20.71 -10.11 2.97
CA ARG A 181 19.62 -9.24 3.41
C ARG A 181 18.63 -10.10 4.18
N ARG A 182 18.16 -9.58 5.32
CA ARG A 182 17.12 -10.25 6.12
C ARG A 182 15.76 -10.03 5.47
N VAL A 183 15.57 -10.58 4.26
CA VAL A 183 14.32 -10.47 3.51
C VAL A 183 13.22 -11.24 4.24
N THR A 184 12.12 -10.55 4.52
CA THR A 184 10.95 -11.10 5.21
C THR A 184 9.71 -11.14 4.32
N GLU A 185 9.70 -10.38 3.23
CA GLU A 185 8.58 -10.32 2.29
C GLU A 185 9.09 -10.51 0.86
N PHE A 186 8.53 -11.46 0.14
CA PHE A 186 8.88 -11.69 -1.26
C PHE A 186 7.63 -11.94 -2.09
N LYS A 187 7.56 -11.30 -3.25
CA LYS A 187 6.45 -11.45 -4.18
C LYS A 187 6.97 -11.64 -5.61
N LEU A 188 6.32 -12.53 -6.33
CA LEU A 188 6.48 -12.67 -7.77
C LEU A 188 5.28 -12.09 -8.49
N PHE A 189 5.51 -11.33 -9.54
CA PHE A 189 4.46 -10.92 -10.46
C PHE A 189 4.20 -11.99 -11.52
N GLU A 190 2.95 -12.00 -11.97
CA GLU A 190 2.45 -13.00 -12.89
C GLU A 190 3.01 -12.82 -14.29
N HIS A 191 3.56 -13.91 -14.80
CA HIS A 191 3.83 -14.10 -16.21
C HIS A 191 3.69 -15.61 -16.44
N GLU A 192 3.24 -16.03 -17.63
CA GLU A 192 2.59 -17.33 -17.96
C GLU A 192 3.29 -18.65 -17.52
N ALA A 193 4.44 -18.60 -16.84
CA ALA A 193 5.21 -19.74 -16.43
C ALA A 193 4.76 -20.33 -15.07
N ARG A 194 5.33 -21.49 -14.77
CA ARG A 194 5.03 -22.30 -13.60
C ARG A 194 6.26 -22.37 -12.68
N LEU A 195 6.05 -22.11 -11.39
CA LEU A 195 7.07 -22.27 -10.37
C LEU A 195 7.21 -23.73 -9.97
N GLU A 196 8.26 -24.36 -10.47
CA GLU A 196 8.65 -25.74 -10.13
C GLU A 196 9.43 -25.88 -8.82
N HIS A 197 9.54 -27.12 -8.32
CA HIS A 197 10.19 -27.46 -7.05
C HIS A 197 11.61 -26.91 -6.90
N HIS A 198 12.41 -26.90 -7.97
CA HIS A 198 13.78 -26.40 -7.90
C HIS A 198 13.85 -24.89 -7.62
N HIS A 199 12.89 -24.09 -8.13
CA HIS A 199 12.79 -22.68 -7.79
C HIS A 199 12.42 -22.50 -6.31
N ALA A 200 11.51 -23.33 -5.79
CA ALA A 200 11.14 -23.30 -4.38
C ALA A 200 12.34 -23.59 -3.47
N MET A 201 13.16 -24.58 -3.82
CA MET A 201 14.41 -24.86 -3.08
C MET A 201 15.36 -23.65 -3.07
N ILE A 202 15.51 -22.94 -4.18
CA ILE A 202 16.34 -21.72 -4.26
C ILE A 202 15.78 -20.64 -3.31
N ILE A 203 14.48 -20.36 -3.38
CA ILE A 203 13.83 -19.38 -2.50
C ILE A 203 14.02 -19.76 -1.02
N CYS A 204 13.76 -21.02 -0.65
CA CYS A 204 13.92 -21.48 0.73
C CYS A 204 15.38 -21.39 1.21
N HIS A 205 16.33 -21.74 0.35
CA HIS A 205 17.76 -21.71 0.68
C HIS A 205 18.27 -20.29 0.93
N TYR A 206 17.94 -19.36 0.03
CA TYR A 206 18.48 -17.99 0.09
C TYR A 206 17.64 -17.05 0.96
N LEU A 207 16.34 -17.32 1.14
CA LEU A 207 15.41 -16.47 1.90
C LEU A 207 14.74 -17.26 3.06
N PRO A 208 15.50 -17.90 3.97
CA PRO A 208 14.92 -18.77 5.00
C PRO A 208 14.09 -18.02 6.06
N ASN A 209 14.21 -16.69 6.13
CA ASN A 209 13.52 -15.84 7.12
C ASN A 209 12.23 -15.21 6.59
N LEU A 210 11.70 -15.70 5.46
CA LEU A 210 10.45 -15.20 4.89
C LEU A 210 9.29 -15.37 5.87
N LYS A 211 8.51 -14.29 6.01
CA LYS A 211 7.24 -14.24 6.73
C LYS A 211 6.06 -14.12 5.78
N LYS A 212 6.25 -13.43 4.65
CA LYS A 212 5.24 -13.26 3.61
C LYS A 212 5.79 -13.70 2.27
N LEU A 213 5.11 -14.63 1.61
CA LEU A 213 5.41 -15.08 0.27
C LEU A 213 4.15 -14.98 -0.60
N GLU A 214 4.23 -14.19 -1.67
CA GLU A 214 3.16 -14.05 -2.66
C GLU A 214 3.65 -14.57 -4.01
N ILE A 215 3.08 -15.67 -4.48
CA ILE A 215 3.38 -16.30 -5.76
C ILE A 215 2.03 -16.51 -6.48
N PRO A 216 1.36 -15.44 -6.93
CA PRO A 216 0.15 -15.52 -7.74
C PRO A 216 0.49 -15.97 -9.18
N ILE A 217 1.16 -17.11 -9.32
CA ILE A 217 1.41 -17.84 -10.58
C ILE A 217 1.12 -19.32 -10.35
N ARG A 218 1.20 -20.13 -11.40
CA ARG A 218 1.08 -21.59 -11.27
C ARG A 218 2.21 -22.12 -10.40
N VAL A 219 1.89 -22.83 -9.32
CA VAL A 219 2.90 -23.44 -8.43
C VAL A 219 2.71 -24.95 -8.41
N SER A 220 3.80 -25.71 -8.59
CA SER A 220 3.71 -27.17 -8.52
C SER A 220 3.47 -27.65 -7.09
N ARG A 221 2.81 -28.80 -6.94
CA ARG A 221 2.52 -29.42 -5.62
C ARG A 221 3.78 -29.50 -4.75
N GLN A 222 4.87 -29.94 -5.36
CA GLN A 222 6.13 -30.15 -4.66
C GLN A 222 6.76 -28.83 -4.22
N ALA A 223 6.63 -27.76 -5.01
CA ALA A 223 7.05 -26.42 -4.60
C ALA A 223 6.26 -25.91 -3.39
N ILE A 224 4.93 -26.07 -3.39
CA ILE A 224 4.06 -25.69 -2.25
C ILE A 224 4.51 -26.41 -0.98
N LEU A 225 4.69 -27.73 -1.04
CA LEU A 225 5.14 -28.51 0.10
C LEU A 225 6.51 -28.06 0.60
N THR A 226 7.46 -27.80 -0.30
CA THR A 226 8.78 -27.28 0.06
C THR A 226 8.69 -25.94 0.80
N PHE A 227 7.83 -25.01 0.39
CA PHE A 227 7.64 -23.77 1.13
C PHE A 227 7.07 -24.02 2.53
N LEU A 228 6.08 -24.89 2.65
CA LEU A 228 5.42 -25.19 3.93
C LEU A 228 6.35 -25.93 4.90
N GLU A 229 7.26 -26.75 4.39
CA GLU A 229 8.21 -27.55 5.17
C GLU A 229 9.45 -26.76 5.56
N GLU A 230 10.07 -26.02 4.64
CA GLU A 230 11.38 -25.39 4.86
C GLU A 230 11.25 -23.97 5.45
N LEU A 231 10.19 -23.21 5.11
CA LEU A 231 10.00 -21.85 5.62
C LEU A 231 9.21 -21.87 6.94
N HIS A 232 9.84 -22.33 8.02
CA HIS A 232 9.20 -22.49 9.33
C HIS A 232 8.63 -21.18 9.90
N GLY A 233 9.22 -20.03 9.56
CA GLY A 233 8.77 -18.69 9.98
C GLY A 233 7.69 -18.06 9.10
N LEU A 234 7.25 -18.76 8.03
CA LEU A 234 6.27 -18.23 7.09
C LEU A 234 4.92 -18.05 7.79
N GLU A 235 4.31 -16.88 7.66
CA GLU A 235 3.02 -16.51 8.24
C GLU A 235 1.94 -16.30 7.17
N TYR A 236 2.33 -15.88 5.97
CA TYR A 236 1.43 -15.60 4.86
C TYR A 236 1.96 -16.27 3.60
N LEU A 237 1.11 -17.06 2.95
CA LEU A 237 1.38 -17.65 1.64
C LEU A 237 0.19 -17.41 0.70
N ASP A 238 0.45 -16.80 -0.45
CA ASP A 238 -0.52 -16.64 -1.52
C ASP A 238 -0.03 -17.37 -2.77
N ILE A 239 -0.83 -18.33 -3.24
CA ILE A 239 -0.62 -19.12 -4.46
C ILE A 239 -1.88 -19.09 -5.35
N SER A 240 -2.67 -18.02 -5.27
CA SER A 240 -3.99 -17.91 -5.87
C SER A 240 -4.00 -17.64 -7.38
N GLY A 241 -2.84 -17.42 -8.00
CA GLY A 241 -2.74 -16.92 -9.38
C GLY A 241 -3.33 -17.82 -10.45
N TYR A 242 -3.57 -19.10 -10.17
CA TYR A 242 -4.17 -19.99 -11.16
C TYR A 242 -5.13 -21.00 -10.55
N GLN A 243 -6.12 -21.37 -11.37
CA GLN A 243 -7.11 -22.41 -11.12
C GLN A 243 -6.47 -23.80 -11.16
N ASP A 244 -5.69 -24.16 -10.14
CA ASP A 244 -5.02 -25.46 -10.08
C ASP A 244 -5.64 -26.34 -8.97
N SER A 245 -6.12 -27.53 -9.36
CA SER A 245 -6.66 -28.59 -8.48
C SER A 245 -5.60 -29.26 -7.60
N VAL A 246 -4.44 -28.63 -7.45
CA VAL A 246 -3.26 -29.19 -6.80
C VAL A 246 -3.41 -29.20 -5.27
N ILE A 247 -4.31 -28.38 -4.74
CA ILE A 247 -4.58 -28.28 -3.31
C ILE A 247 -5.32 -29.53 -2.83
N ASN A 248 -4.72 -30.23 -1.86
CA ASN A 248 -5.27 -31.42 -1.23
C ASN A 248 -5.22 -31.30 0.30
N ASN A 249 -5.78 -32.28 1.02
CA ASN A 249 -5.84 -32.27 2.48
C ASN A 249 -4.46 -32.14 3.15
N GLU A 250 -3.43 -32.75 2.58
CA GLU A 250 -2.06 -32.68 3.10
C GLU A 250 -1.50 -31.25 3.04
N ILE A 251 -1.69 -30.55 1.92
CA ILE A 251 -1.28 -29.14 1.79
C ILE A 251 -2.06 -28.28 2.79
N LEU A 252 -3.37 -28.50 2.92
CA LEU A 252 -4.21 -27.74 3.84
C LEU A 252 -3.78 -27.97 5.30
N GLU A 253 -3.50 -29.21 5.69
CA GLU A 253 -3.00 -29.55 7.02
C GLU A 253 -1.66 -28.86 7.31
N LYS A 254 -0.71 -28.91 6.36
CA LYS A 254 0.58 -28.23 6.51
C LYS A 254 0.45 -26.70 6.52
N ALA A 255 -0.45 -26.15 5.70
CA ALA A 255 -0.72 -24.71 5.64
C ALA A 255 -1.49 -24.18 6.84
N SER A 256 -2.11 -25.06 7.64
CA SER A 256 -2.90 -24.70 8.83
C SER A 256 -2.10 -23.93 9.91
N ARG A 257 -0.76 -24.01 9.85
CA ARG A 257 0.15 -23.23 10.71
C ARG A 257 0.28 -21.76 10.28
N LEU A 258 -0.08 -21.42 9.03
CA LEU A 258 0.01 -20.07 8.50
C LEU A 258 -1.10 -19.20 9.10
N LYS A 259 -0.84 -17.89 9.23
CA LYS A 259 -1.86 -16.92 9.61
C LYS A 259 -2.84 -16.65 8.47
N VAL A 260 -2.30 -16.65 7.25
CA VAL A 260 -3.05 -16.45 6.01
C VAL A 260 -2.54 -17.41 4.97
N PHE A 261 -3.46 -18.16 4.36
CA PHE A 261 -3.19 -18.96 3.18
C PHE A 261 -4.25 -18.66 2.13
N VAL A 262 -3.80 -18.19 0.95
CA VAL A 262 -4.66 -17.82 -0.18
C VAL A 262 -4.37 -18.77 -1.34
N TRP A 263 -5.40 -19.38 -1.90
CA TRP A 263 -5.29 -20.27 -3.07
C TRP A 263 -6.56 -20.18 -3.92
N HIS A 264 -6.51 -20.65 -5.16
CA HIS A 264 -7.69 -20.78 -6.00
C HIS A 264 -7.96 -22.26 -6.28
N SER A 265 -9.14 -22.77 -5.90
CA SER A 265 -9.51 -24.18 -6.07
C SER A 265 -9.94 -24.55 -7.49
N GLY A 266 -9.86 -23.60 -8.43
CA GLY A 266 -10.43 -23.71 -9.77
C GLY A 266 -11.92 -23.37 -9.88
N ARG A 267 -12.66 -23.34 -8.77
CA ARG A 267 -14.07 -22.90 -8.73
C ARG A 267 -14.23 -21.60 -7.97
N ASP A 268 -13.60 -21.53 -6.81
CA ASP A 268 -13.67 -20.40 -5.90
C ASP A 268 -12.28 -20.01 -5.40
N LEU A 269 -12.15 -18.77 -4.94
CA LEU A 269 -11.01 -18.33 -4.14
C LEU A 269 -11.16 -18.89 -2.73
N GLY A 270 -10.19 -19.73 -2.34
CA GLY A 270 -10.07 -20.23 -0.98
C GLY A 270 -9.15 -19.33 -0.17
N GLU A 271 -9.63 -18.87 0.98
CA GLU A 271 -8.82 -18.16 1.96
C GLU A 271 -9.20 -18.63 3.37
N PHE A 272 -8.18 -18.91 4.18
CA PHE A 272 -8.32 -19.03 5.62
C PHE A 272 -7.48 -17.95 6.31
N VAL A 273 -8.16 -17.09 7.06
CA VAL A 273 -7.58 -16.08 7.96
C VAL A 273 -7.84 -16.53 9.39
N VAL A 274 -6.82 -16.50 10.25
CA VAL A 274 -7.00 -16.79 11.68
C VAL A 274 -8.10 -15.88 12.26
N CYS A 275 -9.14 -16.51 12.84
CA CYS A 275 -10.36 -15.84 13.30
C CYS A 275 -10.07 -14.85 14.44
N SER A 276 -10.37 -13.55 14.22
CA SER A 276 -10.23 -12.50 15.24
C SER A 276 -11.33 -12.52 16.31
N SER A 277 -12.36 -13.38 16.18
CA SER A 277 -13.49 -13.48 17.12
C SER A 277 -13.20 -14.43 18.30
N CYS A 278 -12.19 -15.30 18.23
CA CYS A 278 -11.72 -16.06 19.38
C CYS A 278 -10.75 -15.19 20.21
N GLY A 279 -11.34 -14.25 20.96
CA GLY A 279 -10.64 -13.47 21.98
C GLY A 279 -9.93 -14.38 22.99
N GLY A 280 -8.70 -14.00 23.35
CA GLY A 280 -7.72 -14.88 23.96
C GLY A 280 -8.18 -15.60 25.24
N ASN A 281 -7.89 -16.89 25.29
CA ASN A 281 -7.22 -17.55 26.41
C ASN A 281 -6.79 -18.97 26.02
N GLY A 282 -5.48 -19.19 26.00
CA GLY A 282 -4.86 -20.46 26.38
C GLY A 282 -4.93 -21.65 25.41
N SER A 283 -4.12 -21.62 24.34
CA SER A 283 -3.35 -22.79 23.83
C SER A 283 -2.58 -22.36 22.58
N VAL A 284 -1.26 -22.56 22.58
CA VAL A 284 -0.30 -22.22 21.51
C VAL A 284 -0.26 -23.30 20.40
N ALA A 285 -1.29 -24.13 20.27
CA ALA A 285 -1.31 -25.18 19.26
C ALA A 285 -2.72 -25.33 18.69
N ALA A 286 -2.80 -25.30 17.37
CA ALA A 286 -3.95 -25.52 16.50
C ALA A 286 -4.82 -24.29 16.15
N PRO A 287 -5.13 -24.09 14.85
CA PRO A 287 -6.22 -23.22 14.40
C PRO A 287 -7.57 -23.64 15.01
N CYS A 288 -8.51 -22.70 15.13
CA CYS A 288 -9.82 -22.99 15.70
C CYS A 288 -10.52 -24.06 14.86
N GLN A 289 -10.95 -25.13 15.53
CA GLN A 289 -11.64 -26.26 14.92
C GLN A 289 -12.94 -25.82 14.20
N CYS A 290 -13.50 -24.67 14.61
CA CYS A 290 -14.66 -24.03 13.98
C CYS A 290 -14.48 -23.70 12.49
N VAL A 291 -13.33 -23.14 12.08
CA VAL A 291 -13.15 -22.65 10.71
C VAL A 291 -12.70 -23.78 9.76
N LEU A 292 -11.97 -24.75 10.29
CA LEU A 292 -11.50 -25.91 9.52
C LEU A 292 -12.62 -26.91 9.27
N GLU A 293 -13.42 -27.29 10.27
CA GLU A 293 -14.45 -28.32 10.06
C GLU A 293 -15.62 -27.82 9.20
N GLU A 294 -16.04 -26.56 9.32
CA GLU A 294 -17.19 -26.06 8.56
C GLU A 294 -16.86 -25.88 7.08
N LYS A 295 -15.76 -25.18 6.75
CA LYS A 295 -15.40 -24.91 5.34
C LYS A 295 -14.78 -26.12 4.63
N VAL A 296 -14.01 -26.97 5.32
CA VAL A 296 -13.51 -28.22 4.71
C VAL A 296 -14.67 -29.15 4.41
N MET A 297 -15.66 -29.27 5.29
CA MET A 297 -16.84 -30.11 5.04
C MET A 297 -17.76 -29.52 3.97
N GLU A 298 -17.91 -28.19 3.91
CA GLU A 298 -18.68 -27.50 2.87
C GLU A 298 -18.04 -27.64 1.47
N TRP A 299 -16.71 -27.65 1.39
CA TRP A 299 -15.97 -27.90 0.14
C TRP A 299 -15.93 -29.38 -0.27
N LEU A 300 -15.93 -30.31 0.69
CA LEU A 300 -16.03 -31.75 0.42
C LEU A 300 -17.44 -32.18 -0.01
N ALA A 301 -18.47 -31.40 0.32
CA ALA A 301 -19.87 -31.70 0.00
C ALA A 301 -20.31 -31.30 -1.41
N ASN A 302 -19.55 -30.44 -2.11
CA ASN A 302 -19.89 -29.97 -3.47
C ASN A 302 -18.73 -30.26 -4.46
N PRO A 303 -18.64 -31.50 -4.97
CA PRO A 303 -17.59 -31.95 -5.88
C PRO A 303 -17.71 -31.38 -7.29
#